data_AF-A0A085MZ49-F1
#
_entry.id   AF-A0A085MZ49-F1
#
_cell.length_a   1.000
_cell.length_b   1.000
_cell.length_c   1.000
_cell.angle_alpha   90.00
_cell.angle_beta   90.00
_cell.angle_gamma   90.00
#
_symmetry.space_group_name_H-M   'P 1'
#
loop_
_entity.id
_entity.type
_entity.pdbx_description
1 polymer ?
#
loop_
_entity_poly.entity_id
_entity_poly.type
_entity_poly.pdbx_seq_one_letter_code
_entity_poly.pdbx_strand_id
1 'polypeptide(L)'
;MSEAAAGRVAFVWRHSSDSIANANQFEIFVPEKGASWNLYLERFNFHFEAHDIKDYAKKRAVLVSVYFLSMYSFIRSVISPKLLSELSYEEITVAMKVYFNPAPSEIMKHFLFSQAQARQVSPAKILHTWSKKQLDIKKPGRS
;
A
#
# COMPACT_ATOMS: atom_id res chain seq x y z
N MET A 1 35.48 41.36 9.91
CA MET A 1 34.79 40.12 9.47
C MET A 1 35.23 39.02 10.43
N SER A 2 34.32 38.56 11.30
CA SER A 2 34.66 37.74 12.48
C SER A 2 34.14 36.31 12.32
N GLU A 3 35.07 35.38 12.50
CA GLU A 3 34.95 33.92 12.59
C GLU A 3 34.20 33.49 13.86
N ALA A 4 32.94 33.94 14.01
CA ALA A 4 32.11 33.62 15.18
C ALA A 4 30.71 33.11 14.82
N ALA A 5 30.33 33.13 13.53
CA ALA A 5 29.00 32.72 13.08
C ALA A 5 28.90 31.24 12.67
N ALA A 6 30.00 30.58 12.32
CA ALA A 6 30.00 29.20 11.82
C ALA A 6 29.77 28.15 12.92
N GLY A 7 30.10 28.46 14.18
CA GLY A 7 30.03 27.50 15.30
C GLY A 7 28.63 27.24 15.85
N ARG A 8 27.64 28.11 15.59
CA ARG A 8 26.29 27.96 16.17
C ARG A 8 25.32 27.17 15.29
N VAL A 9 25.63 26.99 14.01
CA VAL A 9 24.78 26.21 13.08
C VAL A 9 25.10 24.70 13.17
N ALA A 10 26.34 24.34 13.51
CA ALA A 10 26.77 22.94 13.64
C ALA A 10 26.24 22.25 14.92
N PHE A 11 26.07 23.00 16.02
CA PHE A 11 25.65 22.42 17.30
C PHE A 11 24.18 21.98 17.31
N VAL A 12 23.33 22.66 16.53
CA VAL A 12 21.90 22.30 16.37
C VAL A 12 21.71 21.05 15.50
N TRP A 13 22.65 20.76 14.59
CA TRP A 13 22.57 19.59 13.71
C TRP A 13 23.05 18.29 14.34
N ARG A 14 23.97 18.34 15.33
CA ARG A 14 24.56 17.13 15.92
C ARG A 14 23.59 16.33 16.80
N HIS A 15 22.65 16.99 17.49
CA HIS A 15 21.60 16.29 18.25
C HIS A 15 20.44 15.79 17.37
N SER A 16 20.24 16.37 16.18
CA SER A 16 19.18 15.96 15.25
C SER A 16 19.57 14.73 14.41
N SER A 17 20.86 14.49 14.19
CA SER A 17 21.36 13.42 13.33
C SER A 17 21.15 12.02 13.93
N ASP A 18 21.30 11.86 15.24
CA ASP A 18 21.15 10.55 15.91
C ASP A 18 19.67 10.07 15.91
N SER A 19 18.71 11.01 15.99
CA SER A 19 17.28 10.68 15.91
C SER A 19 16.84 10.24 14.51
N ILE A 20 17.37 10.88 13.46
CA ILE A 20 17.01 10.57 12.06
C ILE A 20 17.70 9.29 11.60
N ALA A 21 18.93 9.03 12.06
CA ALA A 21 19.64 7.79 11.74
C ALA A 21 18.88 6.54 12.25
N ASN A 22 18.34 6.60 13.47
CA ASN A 22 17.50 5.53 14.03
C ASN A 22 16.10 5.50 13.36
N ALA A 23 15.50 6.67 13.07
CA ALA A 23 14.22 6.74 12.38
C ALA A 23 14.25 6.17 10.94
N ASN A 24 15.42 6.09 10.31
CA ASN A 24 15.57 5.45 9.00
C ASN A 24 15.63 3.91 9.09
N GLN A 25 15.69 3.33 10.29
CA GLN A 25 15.65 1.88 10.51
C GLN A 25 14.21 1.36 10.50
N PHE A 26 13.48 1.64 9.43
CA PHE A 26 12.14 1.10 9.20
C PHE A 26 12.15 0.10 8.03
N GLU A 27 11.27 -0.87 8.07
CA GLU A 27 11.19 -1.89 7.01
C GLU A 27 10.76 -1.27 5.66
N ILE A 28 11.39 -1.74 4.58
CA ILE A 28 11.01 -1.33 3.23
C ILE A 28 9.65 -1.96 2.90
N PHE A 29 8.76 -1.20 2.27
CA PHE A 29 7.49 -1.73 1.78
C PHE A 29 7.72 -2.69 0.59
N VAL A 30 7.23 -3.93 0.71
CA VAL A 30 7.34 -4.96 -0.35
C VAL A 30 5.95 -5.46 -0.75
N PRO A 31 5.30 -4.86 -1.77
CA PRO A 31 3.93 -5.21 -2.16
C PRO A 31 3.79 -6.64 -2.69
N GLU A 32 4.84 -7.20 -3.30
CA GLU A 32 4.84 -8.54 -3.90
C GLU A 32 4.54 -9.68 -2.91
N LYS A 33 4.73 -9.43 -1.60
CA LYS A 33 4.44 -10.39 -0.53
C LYS A 33 3.01 -10.29 0.02
N GLY A 34 2.11 -9.58 -0.67
CA GLY A 34 0.73 -9.35 -0.22
C GLY A 34 0.62 -8.31 0.90
N ALA A 35 1.61 -7.44 1.04
CA ALA A 35 1.63 -6.40 2.07
C ALA A 35 0.55 -5.34 1.80
N SER A 36 -0.23 -4.99 2.83
CA SER A 36 -1.23 -3.92 2.77
C SER A 36 -0.58 -2.56 2.96
N TRP A 37 -0.78 -1.65 1.99
CA TRP A 37 -0.30 -0.27 2.09
C TRP A 37 -0.85 0.45 3.33
N ASN A 38 -2.12 0.24 3.66
CA ASN A 38 -2.76 0.92 4.80
C ASN A 38 -2.14 0.46 6.12
N LEU A 39 -1.88 -0.84 6.29
CA LEU A 39 -1.25 -1.39 7.50
C LEU A 39 0.22 -0.94 7.61
N TYR A 40 0.93 -0.88 6.48
CA TYR A 40 2.28 -0.34 6.46
C TYR A 40 2.30 1.12 6.93
N LEU A 41 1.40 1.95 6.36
CA LEU A 41 1.33 3.37 6.67
C LEU A 41 0.95 3.63 8.14
N GLU A 42 0.07 2.82 8.70
CA GLU A 42 -0.29 2.87 10.12
C GLU A 42 0.92 2.60 11.02
N ARG A 43 1.69 1.53 10.76
CA ARG A 43 2.95 1.26 11.49
C ARG A 43 3.97 2.38 11.32
N PHE A 44 4.04 2.96 10.12
CA PHE A 44 4.93 4.07 9.82
C PHE A 44 4.55 5.34 10.60
N ASN A 45 3.26 5.58 10.84
CA ASN A 45 2.80 6.68 11.68
C ASN A 45 3.16 6.45 13.16
N PHE A 46 2.99 5.23 13.68
CA PHE A 46 3.44 4.90 15.04
C PHE A 46 4.96 5.06 15.20
N HIS A 47 5.73 4.76 14.15
CA HIS A 47 7.17 5.01 14.14
C HIS A 47 7.48 6.50 14.34
N PHE A 48 6.77 7.39 13.66
CA PHE A 48 6.92 8.83 13.90
C PHE A 48 6.58 9.25 15.32
N GLU A 49 5.52 8.69 15.89
CA GLU A 49 5.12 8.97 17.28
C GLU A 49 6.18 8.50 18.28
N ALA A 50 6.73 7.30 18.10
CA ALA A 50 7.77 6.73 18.96
C ALA A 50 9.08 7.53 18.92
N HIS A 51 9.39 8.16 17.78
CA HIS A 51 10.59 8.97 17.58
C HIS A 51 10.37 10.49 17.75
N ASP A 52 9.19 10.92 18.24
CA ASP A 52 8.80 12.33 18.40
C ASP A 52 8.95 13.18 17.12
N ILE A 53 8.71 12.56 15.96
CA ILE A 53 8.78 13.22 14.65
C ILE A 53 7.42 13.85 14.34
N LYS A 54 7.27 15.13 14.70
CA LYS A 54 6.03 15.89 14.48
C LYS A 54 6.04 16.73 13.20
N ASP A 55 7.22 17.15 12.76
CA ASP A 55 7.38 18.02 11.59
C ASP A 55 7.08 17.28 10.28
N TYR A 56 6.18 17.84 9.47
CA TYR A 56 5.75 17.23 8.20
C TYR A 56 6.87 17.12 7.17
N ALA A 57 7.82 18.06 7.14
CA ALA A 57 8.97 17.98 6.24
C ALA A 57 9.93 16.86 6.67
N LYS A 58 10.13 16.65 7.98
CA LYS A 58 10.87 15.51 8.52
C LYS A 58 10.17 14.19 8.24
N LYS A 59 8.85 14.09 8.44
CA LYS A 59 8.07 12.90 8.07
C LYS A 59 8.23 12.55 6.60
N ARG A 60 8.12 13.56 5.72
CA ARG A 60 8.39 13.39 4.28
C ARG A 60 9.82 12.94 4.02
N ALA A 61 10.82 13.56 4.64
CA ALA A 61 12.22 13.20 4.42
C ALA A 61 12.52 11.74 4.83
N VAL A 62 11.98 11.29 5.97
CA VAL A 62 12.10 9.90 6.45
C VAL A 62 11.31 8.93 5.58
N LEU A 63 10.09 9.30 5.15
CA LEU A 63 9.33 8.51 4.18
C LEU A 63 10.14 8.36 2.88
N VAL A 64 10.66 9.45 2.33
CA VAL A 64 11.40 9.38 1.08
C VAL A 64 12.70 8.57 1.26
N SER A 65 13.44 8.74 2.36
CA SER A 65 14.71 8.04 2.62
C SER A 65 14.54 6.53 2.73
N VAL A 66 13.52 6.05 3.47
CA VAL A 66 13.23 4.61 3.64
C VAL A 66 12.87 3.95 2.29
N TYR A 67 12.29 4.72 1.36
CA TYR A 67 11.82 4.23 0.06
C TYR A 67 12.82 4.42 -1.09
N PHE A 68 13.81 5.31 -0.94
CA PHE A 68 14.54 5.90 -2.08
C PHE A 68 15.37 4.92 -2.91
N LEU A 69 15.86 3.81 -2.35
CA LEU A 69 16.72 2.91 -3.13
C LEU A 69 15.97 1.97 -4.08
N SER A 70 14.82 1.42 -3.68
CA SER A 70 14.10 0.43 -4.49
C SER A 70 12.83 0.96 -5.15
N MET A 71 12.25 2.05 -4.63
CA MET A 71 10.94 2.56 -5.07
C MET A 71 10.98 3.93 -5.74
N TYR A 72 12.15 4.53 -5.96
CA TYR A 72 12.23 5.88 -6.53
C TYR A 72 11.66 5.97 -7.96
N SER A 73 12.04 5.06 -8.85
CA SER A 73 11.50 4.97 -10.22
C SER A 73 9.98 4.74 -10.21
N PHE A 74 9.53 3.89 -9.29
CA PHE A 74 8.13 3.57 -9.07
C PHE A 74 7.33 4.81 -8.62
N ILE A 75 7.75 5.46 -7.54
CA ILE A 75 7.11 6.67 -7.02
C ILE A 75 7.09 7.73 -8.13
N ARG A 76 8.20 7.95 -8.83
CA ARG A 76 8.28 8.92 -9.93
C ARG A 76 7.24 8.65 -11.02
N SER A 77 6.95 7.38 -11.33
CA SER A 77 5.91 7.03 -12.31
C SER A 77 4.50 7.40 -11.85
N VAL A 78 4.22 7.30 -10.54
CA VAL A 78 2.92 7.64 -9.95
C VAL A 78 2.71 9.15 -9.83
N ILE A 79 3.74 9.91 -9.44
CA ILE A 79 3.64 11.35 -9.18
C ILE A 79 4.01 12.26 -10.36
N SER A 80 4.42 11.69 -11.50
CA SER A 80 4.69 12.46 -12.72
C SER A 80 3.48 13.30 -13.13
N PRO A 81 3.66 14.58 -13.53
CA PRO A 81 4.92 15.27 -13.82
C PRO A 81 5.62 15.93 -12.60
N LYS A 82 4.91 16.11 -11.47
CA LYS A 82 5.38 16.84 -10.29
C LYS A 82 6.63 16.20 -9.67
N LEU A 83 7.49 17.01 -9.04
CA LEU A 83 8.65 16.50 -8.32
C LEU A 83 8.27 16.00 -6.92
N LEU A 84 8.95 14.97 -6.43
CA LEU A 84 8.71 14.43 -5.09
C LEU A 84 8.98 15.46 -3.97
N SER A 85 9.88 16.41 -4.23
CA SER A 85 10.20 17.53 -3.34
C SER A 85 9.09 18.59 -3.26
N GLU A 86 8.22 18.66 -4.26
CA GLU A 86 7.11 19.61 -4.33
C GLU A 86 5.86 19.10 -3.59
N LEU A 87 5.83 17.81 -3.25
CA LEU A 87 4.69 17.17 -2.61
C LEU A 87 4.81 17.20 -1.09
N SER A 88 3.66 17.27 -0.43
CA SER A 88 3.53 17.03 1.00
C SER A 88 3.59 15.54 1.33
N TYR A 89 3.79 15.22 2.61
CA TYR A 89 3.71 13.84 3.10
C TYR A 89 2.34 13.21 2.78
N GLU A 90 1.25 13.96 3.01
CA GLU A 90 -0.12 13.54 2.77
C GLU A 90 -0.35 13.23 1.28
N GLU A 91 0.08 14.11 0.38
CA GLU A 91 -0.07 13.91 -1.06
C GLU A 91 0.62 12.63 -1.53
N ILE A 92 1.83 12.35 -1.02
CA ILE A 92 2.57 11.13 -1.34
C ILE A 92 1.82 9.89 -0.84
N THR A 93 1.37 9.90 0.42
CA THR A 93 0.67 8.74 1.01
C THR A 93 -0.68 8.45 0.35
N VAL A 94 -1.41 9.48 -0.08
CA VAL A 94 -2.66 9.36 -0.83
C VAL A 94 -2.40 8.80 -2.23
N ALA A 95 -1.40 9.32 -2.95
CA ALA A 95 -1.05 8.82 -4.28
C ALA A 95 -0.68 7.33 -4.24
N MET A 96 0.11 6.92 -3.25
CA MET A 96 0.47 5.52 -3.04
C MET A 96 -0.74 4.66 -2.67
N LYS A 97 -1.66 5.17 -1.86
CA LYS A 97 -2.90 4.46 -1.51
C LYS A 97 -3.75 4.18 -2.75
N VAL A 98 -3.91 5.16 -3.63
CA VAL A 98 -4.65 5.00 -4.89
C VAL A 98 -3.97 3.97 -5.79
N TYR A 99 -2.65 3.96 -5.84
CA TYR A 99 -1.90 3.01 -6.66
C TYR A 99 -2.03 1.57 -6.15
N PHE A 100 -1.78 1.34 -4.85
CA PHE A 100 -1.79 -0.02 -4.28
C PHE A 100 -3.20 -0.55 -4.00
N ASN A 101 -4.19 0.34 -3.90
CA ASN A 101 -5.58 -0.01 -3.70
C ASN A 101 -6.46 0.77 -4.71
N PRO A 102 -6.33 0.47 -6.01
CA PRO A 102 -7.11 1.16 -7.03
C PRO A 102 -8.59 0.85 -6.83
N ALA A 103 -9.43 1.87 -6.99
CA ALA A 103 -10.87 1.66 -6.99
C ALA A 103 -11.22 0.66 -8.11
N PRO A 104 -11.98 -0.41 -7.83
CA PRO A 104 -12.32 -1.38 -8.85
C PRO A 104 -13.17 -0.72 -9.93
N SER A 105 -12.69 -0.78 -11.18
CA SER A 105 -13.46 -0.35 -12.34
C SER A 105 -14.70 -1.21 -12.53
N GLU A 106 -15.69 -0.74 -13.28
CA GLU A 106 -16.92 -1.50 -13.52
C GLU A 106 -16.64 -2.87 -14.18
N ILE A 107 -15.70 -2.89 -15.13
CA ILE A 107 -15.22 -4.11 -15.78
C ILE A 107 -14.58 -5.06 -14.74
N MET A 108 -13.76 -4.54 -13.82
CA MET A 108 -13.16 -5.33 -12.76
C MET A 108 -14.22 -5.87 -11.79
N LYS A 109 -15.23 -5.09 -11.44
CA LYS A 109 -16.35 -5.55 -10.58
C LYS A 109 -17.09 -6.72 -11.24
N HIS A 110 -17.44 -6.61 -12.52
CA HIS A 110 -18.08 -7.70 -13.26
C HIS A 110 -17.21 -8.95 -13.35
N PHE A 111 -15.90 -8.78 -13.59
CA PHE A 111 -14.95 -9.89 -13.57
C PHE A 111 -14.88 -10.58 -12.20
N LEU A 112 -14.75 -9.81 -11.12
CA LEU A 112 -14.69 -10.32 -9.74
C LEU A 112 -16.00 -11.02 -9.34
N PHE A 113 -17.15 -10.45 -9.70
CA PHE A 113 -18.46 -11.07 -9.50
C PHE A 113 -18.56 -12.42 -10.24
N SER A 114 -18.13 -12.47 -11.50
CA SER A 114 -18.14 -13.69 -12.31
C SER A 114 -17.22 -14.76 -11.74
N GLN A 115 -16.02 -14.37 -11.29
CA GLN A 115 -15.07 -15.26 -10.63
C GLN A 115 -15.61 -15.80 -9.30
N ALA A 116 -16.28 -14.96 -8.50
CA ALA A 116 -16.91 -15.36 -7.25
C ALA A 116 -18.06 -16.37 -7.49
N GLN A 117 -18.91 -16.13 -8.50
CA GLN A 117 -19.93 -17.09 -8.90
C GLN A 117 -19.33 -18.43 -9.34
N ALA A 118 -18.30 -18.41 -10.18
CA ALA A 118 -17.63 -19.62 -10.65
C ALA A 118 -16.99 -20.44 -9.51
N ARG A 119 -16.56 -19.78 -8.42
CA ARG A 119 -16.02 -20.45 -7.22
C ARG A 119 -17.10 -21.06 -6.33
N GLN A 120 -18.31 -20.47 -6.28
CA GLN A 120 -19.43 -21.05 -5.53
C GLN A 120 -20.08 -22.22 -6.26
N VAL A 121 -19.96 -22.25 -7.59
CA VAL A 121 -20.52 -23.28 -8.45
C VAL A 121 -19.43 -24.28 -8.83
N SER A 122 -19.29 -25.36 -8.04
CA SER A 122 -18.51 -26.52 -8.49
C SER A 122 -19.21 -27.12 -9.73
N PRO A 123 -18.51 -27.38 -10.86
CA PRO A 123 -19.08 -28.07 -12.02
C PRO A 123 -19.65 -29.45 -11.66
N ALA A 124 -19.06 -30.14 -10.68
CA ALA A 124 -19.58 -31.39 -10.12
C ALA A 124 -20.92 -31.18 -9.38
N LYS A 125 -21.12 -30.00 -8.76
CA LYS A 125 -22.40 -29.61 -8.18
C LYS A 125 -23.48 -29.34 -9.22
N ILE A 126 -23.14 -28.85 -10.41
CA ILE A 126 -24.16 -28.73 -11.48
C ILE A 126 -24.51 -30.12 -12.00
N LEU A 127 -23.54 -30.93 -12.44
CA LEU A 127 -23.81 -32.21 -13.09
C LEU A 127 -24.63 -33.20 -12.24
N HIS A 128 -24.41 -33.27 -10.92
CA HIS A 128 -25.23 -34.15 -10.07
C HIS A 128 -26.69 -33.68 -9.95
N THR A 129 -26.96 -32.37 -10.00
CA THR A 129 -28.34 -31.85 -9.94
C THR A 129 -29.13 -32.12 -11.22
N TRP A 130 -28.50 -32.00 -12.39
CA TRP A 130 -29.16 -32.31 -13.68
C TRP A 130 -29.38 -33.81 -13.87
N SER A 131 -28.44 -34.64 -13.40
CA SER A 131 -28.56 -36.10 -13.43
C SER A 131 -29.72 -36.62 -12.55
N LYS A 132 -29.90 -36.06 -11.35
CA LYS A 132 -30.97 -36.48 -10.43
C LYS A 132 -32.36 -36.08 -10.93
N LYS A 133 -32.49 -34.92 -11.57
CA LYS A 133 -33.76 -34.41 -12.11
C LYS A 133 -34.26 -35.20 -13.33
N GLN A 134 -33.35 -35.80 -14.11
CA GLN A 134 -33.70 -36.66 -15.25
C GLN A 134 -34.17 -38.07 -14.82
N LEU A 135 -33.75 -38.55 -13.65
CA LEU A 135 -34.12 -39.88 -13.14
C LEU A 135 -35.52 -39.93 -12.53
N ASP A 136 -36.01 -38.84 -11.95
CA ASP A 136 -37.36 -38.78 -11.35
C ASP A 136 -38.50 -38.63 -12.38
N ILE A 137 -38.21 -38.12 -13.58
CA ILE A 137 -39.24 -37.92 -14.63
C ILE A 137 -39.62 -39.26 -15.31
N LYS A 138 -38.86 -40.34 -15.10
CA LYS A 138 -38.99 -41.60 -15.87
C LYS A 138 -39.52 -42.81 -15.10
N LYS A 139 -40.29 -42.64 -14.02
CA LYS A 139 -41.09 -43.75 -13.46
C LYS A 139 -42.57 -43.65 -13.88
N PRO A 140 -42.97 -44.23 -15.03
CA PRO A 140 -44.38 -44.57 -15.19
C PRO A 140 -44.73 -45.64 -14.16
N GLY A 141 -45.76 -45.36 -13.35
CA GLY A 141 -46.32 -46.31 -12.40
C GLY A 141 -46.67 -47.61 -13.12
N ARG A 142 -46.14 -48.73 -12.62
CA ARG A 142 -46.63 -50.06 -12.99
C ARG A 142 -47.87 -50.34 -12.15
N SER A 143 -49.04 -50.24 -12.75
CA SER A 143 -50.24 -50.98 -12.37
C SER A 143 -50.31 -52.28 -13.18
#